data_AF-A0A7S3TSU5-F1
#
_entry.id   AF-A0A7S3TSU5-F1
#
_cell.length_a   1.000
_cell.length_b   1.000
_cell.length_c   1.000
_cell.angle_alpha   90.00
_cell.angle_beta   90.00
_cell.angle_gamma   90.00
#
_symmetry.space_group_name_H-M   'P 1'
#
loop_
_entity.id
_entity.type
_entity.pdbx_description
1 polymer ?
#
loop_
_entity_poly.entity_id
_entity_poly.type
_entity_poly.pdbx_seq_one_letter_code
_entity_poly.pdbx_strand_id
1 'polypeptide(L)'
;KGKKGKKKKKKGGGAGAAGPSQAPEVPGEGTETPVEGTKAPSEAAAAEAAKKAEEERMIRLLEKCHEERIRFGITAESQAAASAALAEAVRLDAEADEAEEEADADEEEEAAAEAALAEVEVARAEARAARAEANAALDKAQAALEGIETALEEAAAAADARRAAAAASRARAAAARRAADAAQPHRDA
;
A
#
# COMPACT_ATOMS: atom_id res chain seq x y z
N LYS A 1 53.70 13.03 25.47
CA LYS A 1 53.89 13.36 24.03
C LYS A 1 52.58 13.07 23.32
N GLY A 2 51.86 13.92 22.59
CA GLY A 2 51.83 15.35 22.25
C GLY A 2 50.41 15.58 21.66
N LYS A 3 49.61 16.55 22.13
CA LYS A 3 49.46 17.97 21.75
C LYS A 3 49.02 18.25 20.29
N LYS A 4 47.95 19.07 20.20
CA LYS A 4 47.45 19.96 19.10
C LYS A 4 46.46 19.31 18.12
N GLY A 5 45.38 19.96 17.68
CA GLY A 5 44.82 21.31 17.89
C GLY A 5 43.55 21.44 17.03
N LYS A 6 42.41 21.90 17.57
CA LYS A 6 41.85 23.27 17.47
C LYS A 6 41.69 23.80 16.03
N LYS A 7 40.44 23.98 15.57
CA LYS A 7 39.84 25.33 15.32
C LYS A 7 38.40 25.27 14.81
N LYS A 8 37.53 25.92 15.59
CA LYS A 8 36.16 26.37 15.33
C LYS A 8 36.23 27.74 14.64
N LYS A 9 35.56 27.94 13.50
CA LYS A 9 35.19 29.25 12.90
C LYS A 9 34.15 28.97 11.79
N LYS A 10 33.17 29.81 11.46
CA LYS A 10 32.55 31.00 12.08
C LYS A 10 31.37 31.36 11.15
N LYS A 11 30.15 31.50 11.67
CA LYS A 11 29.01 32.17 11.01
C LYS A 11 29.26 33.68 10.96
N GLY A 12 28.67 34.35 9.96
CA GLY A 12 28.53 35.80 9.85
C GLY A 12 29.17 36.29 8.54
N GLY A 13 28.51 37.00 7.65
CA GLY A 13 27.39 37.92 7.84
C GLY A 13 27.90 39.35 7.56
N GLY A 14 27.16 40.09 6.72
CA GLY A 14 27.07 41.55 6.78
C GLY A 14 28.16 42.36 6.07
N ALA A 15 27.72 42.99 4.98
CA ALA A 15 27.92 44.39 4.57
C ALA A 15 29.09 45.22 5.14
N GLY A 16 29.78 45.93 4.25
CA GLY A 16 30.63 47.06 4.59
C GLY A 16 31.66 47.39 3.52
N ALA A 17 31.22 47.88 2.36
CA ALA A 17 32.12 48.51 1.40
C ALA A 17 32.23 50.01 1.74
N ALA A 18 33.39 50.42 2.25
CA ALA A 18 33.79 51.81 2.42
C ALA A 18 35.30 51.94 2.18
N GLY A 19 35.69 52.91 1.35
CA GLY A 19 37.07 53.38 1.14
C GLY A 19 37.71 52.89 -0.16
N PRO A 20 38.56 53.72 -0.82
CA PRO A 20 39.68 54.36 -0.12
C PRO A 20 39.93 55.85 -0.43
N SER A 21 40.43 56.56 0.57
CA SER A 21 41.16 57.83 0.41
C SER A 21 42.65 57.58 0.63
N GLN A 22 43.51 58.14 -0.22
CA GLN A 22 44.67 58.94 0.21
C GLN A 22 45.35 59.67 -0.97
N ALA A 23 45.77 60.90 -0.68
CA ALA A 23 46.22 61.98 -1.57
C ALA A 23 47.69 61.86 -2.02
N PRO A 24 48.18 62.81 -2.84
CA PRO A 24 49.09 63.78 -2.24
C PRO A 24 48.89 65.24 -2.68
N GLU A 25 49.44 66.11 -1.84
CA GLU A 25 49.47 67.58 -1.87
C GLU A 25 50.09 68.17 -3.15
N VAL A 26 49.61 69.36 -3.54
CA VAL A 26 50.40 70.37 -4.26
C VAL A 26 50.10 71.76 -3.66
N PRO A 27 51.13 72.58 -3.40
CA PRO A 27 51.04 73.87 -2.72
C PRO A 27 50.62 75.01 -3.67
N GLY A 28 50.33 76.17 -3.08
CA GLY A 28 49.63 77.30 -3.69
C GLY A 28 50.40 78.19 -4.67
N GLU A 29 49.66 79.23 -5.04
CA GLU A 29 49.99 80.47 -5.77
C GLU A 29 50.50 80.35 -7.22
N GLY A 30 49.69 80.91 -8.13
CA GLY A 30 50.07 81.17 -9.50
C GLY A 30 48.86 81.58 -10.33
N THR A 31 48.75 82.88 -10.56
CA THR A 31 47.96 83.51 -11.62
C THR A 31 48.00 82.71 -12.92
N GLU A 32 46.83 82.50 -13.53
CA GLU A 32 46.53 82.80 -14.94
C GLU A 32 45.19 82.16 -15.34
N THR A 33 44.25 82.97 -15.81
CA THR A 33 43.16 82.49 -16.64
C THR A 33 43.73 82.01 -17.98
N PRO A 34 43.32 80.84 -18.47
CA PRO A 34 42.97 80.76 -19.89
C PRO A 34 41.69 79.95 -20.15
N VAL A 35 40.79 80.59 -20.90
CA VAL A 35 40.13 80.09 -22.12
C VAL A 35 39.70 78.62 -22.16
N GLU A 36 38.37 78.45 -22.18
CA GLU A 36 37.61 77.56 -23.09
C GLU A 36 38.31 76.27 -23.57
N GLY A 37 37.91 75.13 -22.98
CA GLY A 37 38.31 73.80 -23.42
C GLY A 37 37.26 72.76 -23.03
N THR A 38 36.55 72.22 -24.03
CA THR A 38 35.62 71.09 -23.92
C THR A 38 36.25 69.91 -23.17
N LYS A 39 35.88 69.73 -21.89
CA LYS A 39 36.10 68.45 -21.19
C LYS A 39 35.33 67.37 -21.94
N ALA A 40 36.01 66.29 -22.31
CA ALA A 40 35.33 65.04 -22.67
C ALA A 40 34.32 64.69 -21.55
N PRO A 41 33.10 64.24 -21.88
CA PRO A 41 32.13 63.86 -20.87
C PRO A 41 32.78 62.83 -19.93
N SER A 42 32.65 63.02 -18.62
CA SER A 42 33.16 62.06 -17.64
C SER A 42 32.53 60.69 -17.89
N GLU A 43 33.21 59.61 -17.51
CA GLU A 43 32.67 58.24 -17.62
C GLU A 43 31.27 58.12 -16.96
N ALA A 44 31.06 58.85 -15.85
CA ALA A 44 29.76 58.98 -15.21
C ALA A 44 28.69 59.65 -16.11
N ALA A 45 29.06 60.69 -16.87
CA ALA A 45 28.15 61.34 -17.82
C ALA A 45 27.85 60.45 -19.04
N ALA A 46 28.81 59.63 -19.48
CA ALA A 46 28.59 58.65 -20.54
C ALA A 46 27.67 57.50 -20.09
N ALA A 47 27.80 57.05 -18.83
CA ALA A 47 26.91 56.05 -18.23
C ALA A 47 25.48 56.58 -18.04
N GLU A 48 25.31 57.81 -17.58
CA GLU A 48 24.00 58.49 -17.51
C GLU A 48 23.36 58.65 -18.88
N ALA A 49 24.14 59.05 -19.90
CA ALA A 49 23.65 59.15 -21.28
C ALA A 49 23.24 57.80 -21.86
N ALA A 50 23.98 56.72 -21.57
CA ALA A 50 23.62 55.37 -21.99
C ALA A 50 22.32 54.90 -21.34
N LYS A 51 22.13 55.14 -20.04
CA LYS A 51 20.90 54.82 -19.31
C LYS A 51 19.70 55.59 -19.86
N LYS A 52 19.87 56.88 -20.17
CA LYS A 52 18.82 57.70 -20.77
C LYS A 52 18.46 57.24 -22.18
N ALA A 53 19.46 56.84 -22.97
CA ALA A 53 19.23 56.25 -24.29
C ALA A 53 18.54 54.87 -24.22
N GLU A 54 18.75 54.10 -23.15
CA GLU A 54 18.01 52.86 -22.89
C GLU A 54 16.55 53.13 -22.49
N GLU A 55 16.32 54.12 -21.62
CA GLU A 55 14.98 54.53 -21.21
C GLU A 55 14.12 55.00 -22.41
N GLU A 56 14.71 55.80 -23.32
CA GLU A 56 14.05 56.21 -24.56
C GLU A 56 13.72 55.02 -25.48
N ARG A 57 14.57 54.00 -25.53
CA ARG A 57 14.28 52.77 -26.29
C ARG A 57 13.12 51.99 -25.65
N MET A 58 13.06 51.93 -24.32
CA MET A 58 11.98 51.26 -23.59
C MET A 58 10.63 51.95 -23.84
N ILE A 59 10.60 53.28 -23.80
CA ILE A 59 9.38 54.06 -24.05
C ILE A 59 8.85 53.79 -25.46
N ARG A 60 9.72 53.86 -26.49
CA ARG A 60 9.32 53.54 -27.88
C ARG A 60 8.82 52.11 -28.05
N LEU A 61 9.39 51.15 -27.32
CA LEU A 61 8.94 49.76 -27.36
C LEU A 61 7.53 49.61 -26.74
N LEU A 62 7.26 50.29 -25.63
CA LEU A 62 5.96 50.26 -24.97
C LEU A 62 4.86 50.90 -25.84
N GLU A 63 5.15 52.02 -26.49
CA GLU A 63 4.26 52.66 -27.46
C GLU A 63 3.92 51.71 -28.61
N LYS A 64 4.94 51.09 -29.22
CA LYS A 64 4.75 50.11 -30.30
C LYS A 64 3.95 48.89 -29.84
N CYS A 65 4.24 48.34 -28.66
CA CYS A 65 3.45 47.25 -28.09
C CYS A 65 1.98 47.62 -27.89
N HIS A 66 1.69 48.84 -27.44
CA HIS A 66 0.33 49.32 -27.25
C HIS A 66 -0.44 49.45 -28.57
N GLU A 67 0.22 49.97 -29.61
CA GLU A 67 -0.34 50.04 -30.96
C GLU A 67 -0.64 48.66 -31.54
N GLU A 68 0.30 47.72 -31.46
CA GLU A 68 0.08 46.34 -31.92
C GLU A 68 -1.05 45.68 -31.13
N ARG A 69 -1.11 45.90 -29.80
CA ARG A 69 -2.18 45.36 -28.96
C ARG A 69 -3.56 45.83 -29.44
N ILE A 70 -3.72 47.13 -29.74
CA ILE A 70 -4.95 47.68 -30.32
C ILE A 70 -5.22 47.10 -31.70
N ARG A 71 -4.19 47.00 -32.56
CA ARG A 71 -4.31 46.43 -33.91
C ARG A 71 -4.79 44.98 -33.89
N PHE A 72 -4.32 44.17 -32.95
CA PHE A 72 -4.76 42.80 -32.74
C PHE A 72 -6.08 42.70 -31.95
N GLY A 73 -6.67 43.82 -31.52
CA GLY A 73 -7.89 43.83 -30.73
C GLY A 73 -7.73 43.21 -29.34
N ILE A 74 -6.50 43.10 -28.84
CA ILE A 74 -6.21 42.51 -27.53
C ILE A 74 -6.59 43.54 -26.47
N THR A 75 -7.64 43.26 -25.72
CA THR A 75 -8.04 44.08 -24.58
C THR A 75 -7.51 43.45 -23.30
N ALA A 76 -7.46 44.24 -22.22
CA ALA A 76 -7.19 43.68 -20.90
C ALA A 76 -8.24 42.60 -20.54
N GLU A 77 -9.47 42.78 -20.99
CA GLU A 77 -10.56 41.81 -20.82
C GLU A 77 -10.31 40.52 -21.60
N SER A 78 -9.89 40.57 -22.87
CA SER A 78 -9.60 39.36 -23.65
C SER A 78 -8.38 38.61 -23.10
N GLN A 79 -7.38 39.33 -22.60
CA GLN A 79 -6.22 38.73 -21.94
C GLN A 79 -6.59 38.09 -20.59
N ALA A 80 -7.47 38.72 -19.83
CA ALA A 80 -8.00 38.15 -18.58
C ALA A 80 -8.86 36.91 -18.85
N ALA A 81 -9.71 36.95 -19.88
CA ALA A 81 -10.52 35.82 -20.31
C ALA A 81 -9.66 34.63 -20.77
N ALA A 82 -8.61 34.87 -21.56
CA ALA A 82 -7.68 33.83 -21.97
C ALA A 82 -6.92 33.21 -20.78
N SER A 83 -6.48 34.04 -19.84
CA SER A 83 -5.84 33.56 -18.59
C SER A 83 -6.80 32.74 -17.73
N ALA A 84 -8.06 33.16 -17.61
CA ALA A 84 -9.08 32.44 -16.87
C ALA A 84 -9.42 31.09 -17.52
N ALA A 85 -9.54 31.05 -18.84
CA ALA A 85 -9.77 29.82 -19.60
C ALA A 85 -8.61 28.82 -19.45
N LEU A 86 -7.36 29.30 -19.45
CA LEU A 86 -6.20 28.44 -19.17
C LEU A 86 -6.22 27.91 -17.73
N ALA A 87 -6.56 28.74 -16.74
CA ALA A 87 -6.67 28.31 -15.35
C ALA A 87 -7.82 27.33 -15.11
N GLU A 88 -8.89 27.40 -15.91
CA GLU A 88 -9.98 26.41 -15.90
C GLU A 88 -9.55 25.10 -16.56
N ALA A 89 -8.91 25.16 -17.74
CA ALA A 89 -8.39 23.98 -18.42
C ALA A 89 -7.41 23.19 -17.54
N VAL A 90 -6.49 23.88 -16.85
CA VAL A 90 -5.56 23.23 -15.90
C VAL A 90 -6.28 22.59 -14.72
N ARG A 91 -7.38 23.17 -14.25
CA ARG A 91 -8.18 22.58 -13.16
C ARG A 91 -8.94 21.34 -13.63
N LEU A 92 -9.53 21.39 -14.83
CA LEU A 92 -10.23 20.26 -15.42
C LEU A 92 -9.28 19.10 -15.75
N ASP A 93 -8.06 19.40 -16.18
CA ASP A 93 -7.01 18.41 -16.42
C ASP A 93 -6.65 17.68 -15.11
N ALA A 94 -6.43 18.43 -14.02
CA ALA A 94 -6.18 17.84 -12.71
C ALA A 94 -7.37 17.03 -12.16
N GLU A 95 -8.60 17.52 -12.35
CA GLU A 95 -9.82 16.79 -11.95
C GLU A 95 -10.01 15.50 -12.75
N ALA A 96 -9.64 15.51 -14.04
CA ALA A 96 -9.67 14.31 -14.87
C ALA A 96 -8.64 13.28 -14.42
N ASP A 97 -7.41 13.70 -14.11
CA ASP A 97 -6.37 12.83 -13.54
C ASP A 97 -6.83 12.22 -12.20
N GLU A 98 -7.39 13.03 -11.30
CA GLU A 98 -7.91 12.56 -10.01
C GLU A 98 -9.08 11.56 -10.18
N ALA A 99 -9.95 11.78 -11.17
CA ALA A 99 -11.05 10.86 -11.47
C ALA A 99 -10.57 9.53 -12.09
N GLU A 100 -9.50 9.55 -12.89
CA GLU A 100 -8.87 8.34 -13.43
C GLU A 100 -8.20 7.54 -12.30
N GLU A 101 -7.43 8.19 -11.41
CA GLU A 101 -6.82 7.52 -10.26
C GLU A 101 -7.85 6.88 -9.32
N GLU A 102 -8.98 7.54 -9.05
CA GLU A 102 -10.06 6.97 -8.24
C GLU A 102 -10.72 5.77 -8.93
N ALA A 103 -10.95 5.85 -10.24
CA ALA A 103 -11.53 4.73 -11.01
C ALA A 103 -10.60 3.51 -11.04
N ASP A 104 -9.29 3.72 -11.24
CA ASP A 104 -8.30 2.66 -11.17
C ASP A 104 -8.24 2.02 -9.77
N ALA A 105 -8.31 2.84 -8.71
CA ALA A 105 -8.34 2.34 -7.34
C ALA A 105 -9.60 1.50 -7.04
N ASP A 106 -10.77 1.94 -7.52
CA ASP A 106 -12.03 1.19 -7.40
C ASP A 106 -11.95 -0.16 -8.16
N GLU A 107 -11.41 -0.18 -9.38
CA GLU A 107 -11.22 -1.40 -10.17
C GLU A 107 -10.24 -2.37 -9.48
N GLU A 108 -9.15 -1.87 -8.90
CA GLU A 108 -8.22 -2.68 -8.12
C GLU A 108 -8.86 -3.27 -6.86
N GLU A 109 -9.69 -2.49 -6.14
CA GLU A 109 -10.44 -2.96 -4.97
C GLU A 109 -11.44 -4.06 -5.36
N GLU A 110 -12.20 -3.87 -6.45
CA GLU A 110 -13.13 -4.87 -6.96
C GLU A 110 -12.40 -6.17 -7.34
N ALA A 111 -11.29 -6.07 -8.09
CA ALA A 111 -10.48 -7.23 -8.46
C ALA A 111 -9.92 -7.97 -7.22
N ALA A 112 -9.49 -7.23 -6.19
CA ALA A 112 -9.05 -7.83 -4.93
C ALA A 112 -10.19 -8.53 -4.18
N ALA A 113 -11.39 -7.94 -4.17
CA ALA A 113 -12.57 -8.55 -3.57
C ALA A 113 -13.01 -9.82 -4.29
N GLU A 114 -13.01 -9.82 -5.64
CA GLU A 114 -13.30 -11.01 -6.45
C GLU A 114 -12.29 -12.14 -6.19
N ALA A 115 -10.99 -11.81 -6.14
CA ALA A 115 -9.95 -12.79 -5.83
C ALA A 115 -10.17 -13.41 -4.45
N ALA A 116 -10.50 -12.60 -3.43
CA ALA A 116 -10.80 -13.10 -2.09
C ALA A 116 -12.05 -14.01 -2.07
N LEU A 117 -13.10 -13.67 -2.82
CA LEU A 117 -14.29 -14.51 -2.94
C LEU A 117 -13.98 -15.86 -3.61
N ALA A 118 -13.13 -15.87 -4.63
CA ALA A 118 -12.68 -17.09 -5.29
C ALA A 118 -11.93 -18.02 -4.32
N GLU A 119 -11.03 -17.49 -3.50
CA GLU A 119 -10.35 -18.27 -2.46
C GLU A 119 -11.32 -18.87 -1.43
N VAL A 120 -12.31 -18.07 -1.00
CA VAL A 120 -13.35 -18.54 -0.07
C VAL A 120 -14.21 -19.65 -0.69
N GLU A 121 -14.52 -19.56 -1.99
CA GLU A 121 -15.26 -20.61 -2.69
C GLU A 121 -14.47 -21.91 -2.77
N VAL A 122 -13.18 -21.84 -3.11
CA VAL A 122 -12.28 -23.00 -3.10
C VAL A 122 -12.24 -23.65 -1.72
N ALA A 123 -12.00 -22.87 -0.66
CA ALA A 123 -11.99 -23.38 0.71
C ALA A 123 -13.33 -24.02 1.10
N ARG A 124 -14.45 -23.46 0.64
CA ARG A 124 -15.79 -24.02 0.88
C ARG A 124 -16.00 -25.33 0.13
N ALA A 125 -15.50 -25.46 -1.10
CA ALA A 125 -15.57 -26.69 -1.87
C ALA A 125 -14.76 -27.81 -1.19
N GLU A 126 -13.55 -27.51 -0.74
CA GLU A 126 -12.71 -28.45 0.02
C GLU A 126 -13.37 -28.89 1.33
N ALA A 127 -13.94 -27.94 2.09
CA ALA A 127 -14.65 -28.26 3.32
C ALA A 127 -15.88 -29.16 3.08
N ARG A 128 -16.60 -28.97 1.97
CA ARG A 128 -17.71 -29.84 1.57
C ARG A 128 -17.22 -31.24 1.21
N ALA A 129 -16.11 -31.36 0.48
CA ALA A 129 -15.51 -32.64 0.13
C ALA A 129 -15.07 -33.40 1.39
N ALA A 130 -14.34 -32.75 2.30
CA ALA A 130 -13.92 -33.36 3.57
C ALA A 130 -15.12 -33.81 4.43
N ARG A 131 -16.21 -33.04 4.46
CA ARG A 131 -17.45 -33.44 5.15
C ARG A 131 -18.11 -34.65 4.50
N ALA A 132 -18.14 -34.71 3.18
CA ALA A 132 -18.70 -35.85 2.46
C ALA A 132 -17.90 -37.14 2.76
N GLU A 133 -16.57 -37.05 2.79
CA GLU A 133 -15.71 -38.17 3.17
C GLU A 133 -15.92 -38.60 4.62
N ALA A 134 -16.02 -37.65 5.55
CA ALA A 134 -16.28 -37.93 6.96
C ALA A 134 -17.64 -38.62 7.16
N ASN A 135 -18.69 -38.18 6.46
CA ASN A 135 -20.00 -38.82 6.50
C ASN A 135 -19.94 -40.24 5.93
N ALA A 136 -19.27 -40.44 4.80
CA ALA A 136 -19.11 -41.79 4.22
C ALA A 136 -18.32 -42.73 5.15
N ALA A 137 -17.35 -42.22 5.91
CA ALA A 137 -16.64 -42.99 6.92
C ALA A 137 -17.54 -43.34 8.10
N LEU A 138 -18.40 -42.41 8.53
CA LEU A 138 -19.38 -42.63 9.59
C LEU A 138 -20.40 -43.70 9.18
N ASP A 139 -20.95 -43.62 7.97
CA ASP A 139 -21.91 -44.61 7.44
C ASP A 139 -21.29 -46.03 7.42
N LYS A 140 -20.03 -46.14 7.00
CA LYS A 140 -19.29 -47.41 7.05
C LYS A 140 -19.09 -47.92 8.47
N ALA A 141 -18.78 -47.03 9.42
CA ALA A 141 -18.60 -47.40 10.82
C ALA A 141 -19.93 -47.86 11.45
N GLN A 142 -21.04 -47.21 11.11
CA GLN A 142 -22.38 -47.63 11.52
C GLN A 142 -22.73 -49.01 10.97
N ALA A 143 -22.53 -49.24 9.67
CA ALA A 143 -22.77 -50.55 9.07
C ALA A 143 -21.89 -51.66 9.71
N ALA A 144 -20.63 -51.34 10.04
CA ALA A 144 -19.77 -52.27 10.76
C ALA A 144 -20.26 -52.57 12.18
N LEU A 145 -20.78 -51.55 12.88
CA LEU A 145 -21.36 -51.71 14.22
C LEU A 145 -22.60 -52.61 14.18
N GLU A 146 -23.52 -52.36 13.24
CA GLU A 146 -24.70 -53.22 13.02
C GLU A 146 -24.28 -54.67 12.71
N GLY A 147 -23.23 -54.86 11.88
CA GLY A 147 -22.65 -56.16 11.62
C GLY A 147 -22.07 -56.86 12.86
N ILE A 148 -21.47 -56.10 13.77
CA ILE A 148 -20.97 -56.64 15.05
C ILE A 148 -22.14 -57.01 15.97
N GLU A 149 -23.16 -56.16 16.07
CA GLU A 149 -24.35 -56.43 16.90
C GLU A 149 -25.05 -57.72 16.48
N THR A 150 -25.31 -57.88 15.18
CA THR A 150 -25.88 -59.11 14.62
C THR A 150 -25.02 -60.34 14.92
N ALA A 151 -23.69 -60.26 14.74
CA ALA A 151 -22.79 -61.36 15.07
C ALA A 151 -22.79 -61.71 16.57
N LEU A 152 -22.93 -60.71 17.44
CA LEU A 152 -23.05 -60.92 18.88
C LEU A 152 -24.37 -61.59 19.27
N GLU A 153 -25.49 -61.21 18.65
CA GLU A 153 -26.78 -61.87 18.85
C GLU A 153 -26.74 -63.34 18.41
N GLU A 154 -26.17 -63.62 17.24
CA GLU A 154 -25.98 -65.01 16.77
C GLU A 154 -25.08 -65.82 17.71
N ALA A 155 -23.99 -65.23 18.19
CA ALA A 155 -23.09 -65.87 19.14
C ALA A 155 -23.78 -66.17 20.48
N ALA A 156 -24.63 -65.26 20.97
CA ALA A 156 -25.44 -65.46 22.18
C ALA A 156 -26.43 -66.61 21.99
N ALA A 157 -27.18 -66.63 20.89
CA ALA A 157 -28.11 -67.71 20.57
C ALA A 157 -27.40 -69.07 20.46
N ALA A 158 -26.23 -69.11 19.82
CA ALA A 158 -25.41 -70.32 19.73
C ALA A 158 -24.90 -70.77 21.11
N ALA A 159 -24.52 -69.85 21.99
CA ALA A 159 -24.11 -70.16 23.35
C ALA A 159 -25.26 -70.74 24.18
N ASP A 160 -26.47 -70.18 24.06
CA ASP A 160 -27.66 -70.69 24.74
C ASP A 160 -28.06 -72.09 24.25
N ALA A 161 -28.01 -72.33 22.93
CA ALA A 161 -28.21 -73.67 22.37
C ALA A 161 -27.20 -74.68 22.90
N ARG A 162 -25.91 -74.32 22.98
CA ARG A 162 -24.86 -75.17 23.57
C ARG A 162 -25.13 -75.45 25.05
N ARG A 163 -25.57 -74.45 25.82
CA ARG A 163 -25.92 -74.61 27.23
C ARG A 163 -27.10 -75.56 27.41
N ALA A 164 -28.14 -75.44 26.59
CA ALA A 164 -29.30 -76.33 26.59
C ALA A 164 -28.91 -77.78 26.24
N ALA A 165 -28.09 -77.98 25.20
CA ALA A 165 -27.58 -79.30 24.83
C ALA A 165 -26.75 -79.93 25.96
N ALA A 166 -25.88 -79.16 26.61
CA ALA A 166 -25.09 -79.63 27.74
C ALA A 166 -25.98 -80.01 28.94
N ALA A 167 -27.05 -79.24 29.21
CA ALA A 167 -28.02 -79.56 30.26
C ALA A 167 -28.76 -80.87 29.96
N ALA A 168 -29.22 -81.06 28.71
CA ALA A 168 -29.85 -82.30 28.29
C ALA A 168 -28.92 -83.52 28.43
N SER A 169 -27.66 -83.39 28.03
CA SER A 169 -26.65 -84.46 28.21
C SER A 169 -26.43 -84.81 29.68
N ARG A 170 -26.36 -83.81 30.57
CA ARG A 170 -26.26 -84.04 32.02
C ARG A 170 -27.50 -84.75 32.57
N ALA A 171 -28.70 -84.35 32.14
CA ALA A 171 -29.94 -85.00 32.55
C ALA A 171 -29.99 -86.48 32.12
N ARG A 172 -29.59 -86.77 30.87
CA ARG A 172 -29.48 -88.15 30.37
C ARG A 172 -28.50 -88.99 31.19
N ALA A 173 -27.32 -88.43 31.49
CA ALA A 173 -26.33 -89.11 32.33
C ALA A 173 -26.85 -89.37 33.76
N ALA A 174 -27.55 -88.41 34.35
CA ALA A 174 -28.17 -88.57 35.67
C ALA A 174 -29.27 -89.64 35.67
N ALA A 175 -30.12 -89.68 34.62
CA ALA A 175 -31.14 -90.70 34.47
C ALA A 175 -30.52 -92.11 34.31
N ALA A 176 -29.47 -92.24 33.51
CA ALA A 176 -28.74 -93.50 33.36
C ALA A 176 -28.14 -93.99 34.68
N ARG A 177 -27.57 -93.09 35.51
CA ARG A 177 -27.08 -93.44 36.86
C ARG A 177 -28.20 -93.96 37.75
N ARG A 178 -29.32 -93.25 37.82
CA ARG A 178 -30.49 -93.69 38.61
C ARG A 178 -31.02 -95.06 38.16
N ALA A 179 -31.05 -95.31 36.85
CA ALA A 179 -31.46 -96.61 36.31
C ALA A 179 -30.47 -97.73 36.68
N ALA A 180 -29.17 -97.45 36.66
CA ALA A 180 -28.15 -98.41 37.08
C ALA A 180 -28.24 -98.73 38.58
N ASP A 181 -28.45 -97.71 39.43
CA ASP A 181 -28.64 -97.89 40.87
C ASP A 181 -29.89 -98.73 41.18
N ALA A 182 -31.00 -98.50 40.48
CA ALA A 182 -32.23 -99.29 40.63
C ALA A 182 -32.08 -100.75 40.15
N ALA A 183 -31.16 -101.03 39.23
CA ALA A 183 -30.90 -102.37 38.71
C ALA A 183 -29.88 -103.15 39.55
N GLN A 184 -29.22 -102.53 40.54
CA GLN A 184 -28.36 -103.25 41.46
C GLN A 184 -29.23 -104.08 42.42
N PRO A 185 -29.20 -105.43 42.38
CA PRO A 185 -29.89 -106.23 43.37
C PRO A 185 -29.30 -105.92 44.74
N HIS A 186 -30.15 -105.74 45.75
CA HIS A 186 -29.77 -105.53 47.15
C HIS A 186 -28.90 -106.71 47.61
N ARG A 187 -27.60 -106.64 47.34
CA ARG A 187 -26.59 -107.57 47.85
C ARG A 187 -26.27 -107.14 49.26
N ASP A 188 -27.22 -107.36 50.15
CA ASP A 188 -27.04 -107.46 51.59
C ASP A 188 -28.33 -108.07 52.15
N ALA A 189 -28.38 -109.40 52.12
CA ALA A 189 -29.16 -110.28 52.98
C ALA A 189 -28.48 -111.65 52.99
#